data_AF-A0A451D8V4-F1
#
_entry.id   AF-A0A451D8V4-F1
#
_cell.length_a   1.000
_cell.length_b   1.000
_cell.length_c   1.000
_cell.angle_alpha   90.00
_cell.angle_beta   90.00
_cell.angle_gamma   90.00
#
_symmetry.space_group_name_H-M   'P 1'
#
loop_
_entity.id
_entity.type
_entity.pdbx_description
1 polymer ?
#
loop_
_entity_poly.entity_id
_entity_poly.type
_entity_poly.pdbx_seq_one_letter_code
_entity_poly.pdbx_strand_id
1 'polypeptide(L)'
;MSNIICSSWVPFSSEKMYILVNDIECYPQFLSGCIGSRIITCNSSQMTASIDIEKSGIKMTIITRNTLISNKSIHIQLLEGPFSQLNGSWYFIPISENSCQVRLILNLKFTNRLIAITFKNLFKNINKKIIYSFISRAKKIYDDKNYS
;
A
#
# COMPACT_ATOMS: atom_id res chain seq x y z
N MET A 1 -17.39 3.08 9.93
CA MET A 1 -16.44 2.09 9.36
C MET A 1 -16.26 2.46 7.90
N SER A 2 -15.03 2.67 7.45
CA SER A 2 -14.75 3.01 6.05
C SER A 2 -14.10 1.81 5.38
N ASN A 3 -14.71 1.34 4.29
CA ASN A 3 -14.18 0.26 3.46
C ASN A 3 -13.77 0.85 2.11
N ILE A 4 -12.57 0.53 1.67
CA ILE A 4 -11.98 0.95 0.41
C ILE A 4 -11.64 -0.31 -0.37
N ILE A 5 -12.22 -0.45 -1.55
CA ILE A 5 -11.90 -1.53 -2.47
C ILE A 5 -11.52 -0.88 -3.80
N CYS A 6 -10.32 -1.19 -4.28
CA CYS A 6 -9.84 -0.75 -5.58
C CYS A 6 -9.14 -1.92 -6.27
N SER A 7 -9.32 -2.04 -7.57
CA SER A 7 -8.61 -3.01 -8.40
C SER A 7 -8.24 -2.41 -9.75
N SER A 8 -7.18 -2.93 -10.34
CA SER A 8 -6.75 -2.55 -11.68
C SER A 8 -6.03 -3.71 -12.37
N TRP A 9 -6.22 -3.79 -13.68
CA TRP A 9 -5.53 -4.73 -14.56
C TRP A 9 -4.23 -4.08 -15.02
N VAL A 10 -3.12 -4.79 -14.93
CA VAL A 10 -1.79 -4.25 -15.25
C VAL A 10 -1.00 -5.19 -16.14
N PRO A 11 -0.21 -4.67 -17.09
CA PRO A 11 0.64 -5.47 -17.97
C PRO A 11 1.97 -5.86 -17.27
N PHE A 12 1.87 -6.30 -16.01
CA PHE A 12 3.01 -6.80 -15.22
C PHE A 12 2.60 -8.09 -14.52
N SER A 13 3.55 -9.02 -14.38
CA SER A 13 3.32 -10.27 -13.64
C SER A 13 2.93 -10.02 -12.18
N SER A 14 2.26 -10.99 -11.56
CA SER A 14 1.90 -10.90 -10.13
C SER A 14 3.14 -10.78 -9.24
N GLU A 15 4.24 -11.43 -9.61
CA GLU A 15 5.54 -11.33 -8.94
C GLU A 15 6.10 -9.91 -8.99
N LYS A 16 6.16 -9.29 -10.18
CA LYS A 16 6.64 -7.91 -10.34
C LYS A 16 5.86 -6.93 -9.47
N MET A 17 4.54 -7.07 -9.43
CA MET A 17 3.69 -6.22 -8.60
C MET A 17 3.80 -6.53 -7.11
N TYR A 18 3.93 -7.81 -6.74
CA TYR A 18 4.14 -8.22 -5.36
C TYR A 18 5.44 -7.64 -4.81
N ILE A 19 6.56 -7.80 -5.53
CA ILE A 19 7.87 -7.26 -5.14
C ILE A 19 7.78 -5.76 -4.96
N LEU A 20 7.19 -5.04 -5.92
CA LEU A 20 7.04 -3.59 -5.85
C LEU A 20 6.20 -3.12 -4.66
N VAL A 21 5.12 -3.83 -4.32
CA VAL A 21 4.29 -3.48 -3.16
C VAL A 21 4.99 -3.89 -1.86
N ASN A 22 5.76 -4.97 -1.84
CA ASN A 22 6.50 -5.41 -0.65
C ASN A 22 7.74 -4.54 -0.37
N ASP A 23 8.23 -3.79 -1.37
CA ASP A 23 9.33 -2.84 -1.25
C ASP A 23 8.89 -1.52 -0.58
N ILE A 24 8.63 -1.62 0.73
CA ILE A 24 8.10 -0.52 1.54
C ILE A 24 9.09 0.64 1.63
N GLU A 25 10.39 0.40 1.64
CA GLU A 25 11.41 1.44 1.80
C GLU A 25 11.46 2.40 0.59
N CYS A 26 11.03 1.95 -0.58
CA CYS A 26 10.90 2.81 -1.76
C CYS A 26 9.65 3.69 -1.77
N TYR A 27 8.71 3.53 -0.84
CA TYR A 27 7.43 4.25 -0.85
C TYR A 27 7.56 5.79 -0.90
N PRO A 28 8.48 6.45 -0.17
CA PRO A 28 8.67 7.90 -0.21
C PRO A 28 9.03 8.42 -1.60
N GLN A 29 9.57 7.57 -2.48
CA GLN A 29 9.97 7.96 -3.83
C GLN A 29 8.77 8.18 -4.77
N PHE A 30 7.60 7.61 -4.46
CA PHE A 30 6.46 7.63 -5.41
C PHE A 30 5.06 7.73 -4.76
N LEU A 31 4.91 7.50 -3.47
CA LEU A 31 3.65 7.70 -2.76
C LEU A 31 3.56 9.14 -2.25
N SER A 32 2.65 9.92 -2.84
CA SER A 32 2.40 11.29 -2.39
C SER A 32 1.96 11.32 -0.92
N GLY A 33 2.68 12.11 -0.11
CA GLY A 33 2.44 12.23 1.32
C GLY A 33 3.16 11.19 2.18
N CYS A 34 3.82 10.19 1.59
CA CYS A 34 4.77 9.36 2.32
C CYS A 34 6.11 10.10 2.37
N ILE A 35 6.54 10.50 3.57
CA ILE A 35 7.78 11.25 3.78
C ILE A 35 8.90 10.39 4.36
N GLY A 36 8.56 9.19 4.80
CA GLY A 36 9.51 8.21 5.31
C GLY A 36 8.85 6.83 5.36
N SER A 37 9.66 5.80 5.20
CA SER A 37 9.26 4.43 5.44
C SER A 37 10.49 3.59 5.77
N ARG A 38 10.30 2.55 6.59
CA ARG A 38 11.37 1.65 6.99
C ARG A 38 10.84 0.29 7.41
N ILE A 39 11.64 -0.74 7.20
CA ILE A 39 11.39 -2.07 7.77
C ILE A 39 11.92 -2.09 9.21
N ILE A 40 11.10 -2.54 10.16
CA ILE A 40 11.49 -2.74 11.56
C ILE A 40 11.99 -4.17 11.76
N THR A 41 11.22 -5.15 11.27
CA THR A 41 11.61 -6.57 11.26
C THR A 41 11.04 -7.25 10.02
N CYS A 42 11.72 -8.26 9.50
CA CYS A 42 11.24 -9.01 8.33
C CYS A 42 11.75 -10.45 8.36
N ASN A 43 10.90 -11.38 7.94
CA ASN A 43 11.22 -12.76 7.62
C ASN A 43 10.40 -13.21 6.40
N SER A 44 10.45 -14.51 6.05
CA SER A 44 9.80 -15.04 4.85
C SER A 44 8.27 -14.95 4.83
N SER A 45 7.61 -14.89 5.99
CA SER A 45 6.15 -14.89 6.11
C SER A 45 5.57 -13.64 6.78
N GLN A 46 6.41 -12.78 7.35
CA GLN A 46 5.98 -11.60 8.08
C GLN A 46 6.97 -10.44 7.97
N MET A 47 6.43 -9.22 7.90
CA MET A 47 7.19 -7.98 7.94
C MET A 47 6.50 -6.98 8.89
N THR A 48 7.25 -6.39 9.81
CA THR A 48 6.80 -5.21 10.54
C THR A 48 7.45 -3.98 9.92
N ALA A 49 6.65 -2.99 9.54
CA ALA A 49 7.13 -1.79 8.87
C ALA A 49 6.49 -0.52 9.43
N SER A 50 7.21 0.58 9.31
CA SER A 50 6.77 1.93 9.68
C SER A 50 6.66 2.80 8.43
N ILE A 51 5.59 3.58 8.35
CA ILE A 51 5.34 4.56 7.29
C ILE A 51 5.01 5.89 7.95
N ASP A 52 5.78 6.92 7.59
CA ASP A 52 5.59 8.30 8.00
C ASP A 52 4.83 9.06 6.91
N ILE A 53 3.70 9.65 7.29
CA ILE A 53 2.79 10.36 6.40
C ILE A 53 2.74 11.84 6.79
N GLU A 54 2.83 12.72 5.81
CA GLU A 54 2.62 14.16 5.96
C GLU A 54 1.52 14.67 5.02
N LYS A 55 0.57 15.41 5.59
CA LYS A 55 -0.46 16.09 4.82
C LYS A 55 -0.88 17.38 5.50
N SER A 56 -0.77 18.50 4.78
CA SER A 56 -1.19 19.83 5.25
C SER A 56 -0.60 20.21 6.62
N GLY A 57 0.70 19.91 6.83
CA GLY A 57 1.42 20.19 8.09
C GLY A 57 1.19 19.17 9.21
N ILE A 58 0.27 18.22 9.04
CA ILE A 58 0.06 17.14 10.00
C ILE A 58 0.97 15.97 9.64
N LYS A 59 1.84 15.58 10.58
CA LYS A 59 2.72 14.41 10.49
C LYS A 59 2.19 13.28 11.37
N MET A 60 2.25 12.05 10.86
CA MET A 60 1.84 10.86 11.60
C MET A 60 2.65 9.65 11.17
N THR A 61 2.82 8.71 12.09
CA THR A 61 3.44 7.42 11.83
C THR A 61 2.39 6.32 11.93
N ILE A 62 2.45 5.37 11.01
CA ILE A 62 1.69 4.12 11.05
C ILE A 62 2.70 2.98 11.11
N ILE A 63 2.52 2.06 12.05
CA ILE A 63 3.28 0.83 12.13
C ILE A 63 2.33 -0.33 11.84
N THR A 64 2.69 -1.18 10.88
CA THR A 64 1.90 -2.36 10.51
C THR A 64 2.69 -3.64 10.65
N ARG A 65 1.97 -4.72 10.96
CA ARG A 65 2.40 -6.09 10.77
C ARG A 65 1.78 -6.64 9.50
N ASN A 66 2.62 -7.08 8.58
CA ASN A 66 2.24 -7.59 7.28
C ASN A 66 2.48 -9.10 7.24
N THR A 67 1.44 -9.89 6.96
CA THR A 67 1.58 -11.32 6.67
C THR A 67 1.74 -11.52 5.16
N LEU A 68 2.79 -12.23 4.78
CA LEU A 68 3.26 -12.34 3.41
C LEU A 68 2.94 -13.72 2.83
N ILE A 69 2.23 -13.75 1.70
CA ILE A 69 2.11 -14.93 0.85
C ILE A 69 2.72 -14.57 -0.49
N SER A 70 3.93 -15.08 -0.73
CA SER A 70 4.75 -14.72 -1.89
C SER A 70 3.96 -14.76 -3.20
N ASN A 71 4.07 -13.68 -3.97
CA ASN A 71 3.44 -13.46 -5.28
C ASN A 71 1.90 -13.54 -5.31
N LYS A 72 1.23 -13.62 -4.14
CA LYS A 72 -0.23 -13.82 -4.01
C LYS A 72 -0.90 -12.71 -3.21
N SER A 73 -0.42 -12.42 -1.99
CA SER A 73 -1.07 -11.44 -1.13
C SER A 73 -0.17 -10.90 -0.01
N ILE A 74 -0.52 -9.70 0.46
CA ILE A 74 0.05 -9.07 1.66
C ILE A 74 -1.12 -8.64 2.54
N HIS A 75 -1.27 -9.24 3.72
CA HIS A 75 -2.29 -8.85 4.69
C HIS A 75 -1.69 -7.86 5.68
N ILE A 76 -2.31 -6.70 5.84
CA ILE A 76 -1.83 -5.56 6.63
C ILE A 76 -2.67 -5.47 7.89
N GLN A 77 -2.01 -5.41 9.04
CA GLN A 77 -2.65 -5.19 10.34
C GLN A 77 -1.96 -4.04 11.06
N LEU A 78 -2.74 -3.12 11.62
CA LEU A 78 -2.22 -2.03 12.44
C LEU A 78 -1.58 -2.58 13.72
N LEU A 79 -0.37 -2.13 14.02
CA LEU A 79 0.22 -2.25 15.35
C LEU A 79 0.09 -0.92 16.09
N GLU A 80 0.48 0.20 15.46
CA GLU A 80 0.46 1.53 16.06
C GLU A 80 0.07 2.60 15.03
N GLY A 81 -0.63 3.65 15.47
CA GLY A 81 -0.99 4.79 14.63
C GLY A 81 -2.22 5.53 15.12
N PRO A 82 -2.69 6.56 14.39
CA PRO A 82 -3.82 7.41 14.80
C PRO A 82 -5.20 6.74 14.61
N PHE A 83 -5.24 5.51 14.11
CA PHE A 83 -6.47 4.74 13.88
C PHE A 83 -6.72 3.80 15.05
N SER A 84 -7.99 3.54 15.38
CA SER A 84 -8.31 2.47 16.33
C SER A 84 -8.15 1.09 15.68
N GLN A 85 -8.40 1.00 14.37
CA GLN A 85 -8.13 -0.19 13.57
C GLN A 85 -7.79 0.21 12.13
N LEU A 86 -6.75 -0.41 11.57
CA LEU A 86 -6.49 -0.45 10.14
C LEU A 86 -6.19 -1.92 9.79
N ASN A 87 -7.00 -2.48 8.90
CA ASN A 87 -6.78 -3.80 8.32
C ASN A 87 -6.81 -3.68 6.81
N GLY A 88 -5.87 -4.33 6.14
CA GLY A 88 -5.74 -4.25 4.70
C GLY A 88 -5.36 -5.57 4.06
N SER A 89 -5.63 -5.70 2.77
CA SER A 89 -5.12 -6.82 1.98
C SER A 89 -4.81 -6.35 0.56
N TRP A 90 -3.57 -6.59 0.14
CA TRP A 90 -3.22 -6.64 -1.27
C TRP A 90 -3.41 -8.06 -1.81
N TYR A 91 -3.93 -8.15 -3.02
CA TYR A 91 -4.00 -9.38 -3.80
C TYR A 91 -3.40 -9.15 -5.18
N PHE A 92 -2.63 -10.12 -5.65
CA PHE A 92 -2.00 -10.15 -6.97
C PHE A 92 -2.52 -11.39 -7.69
N ILE A 93 -3.51 -11.19 -8.57
CA ILE A 93 -4.24 -12.27 -9.21
C ILE A 93 -3.68 -12.45 -10.63
N PRO A 94 -2.96 -13.55 -10.93
CA PRO A 94 -2.38 -13.75 -12.25
C PRO A 94 -3.49 -13.92 -13.30
N ILE A 95 -3.26 -13.33 -14.47
CA ILE A 95 -4.17 -13.43 -15.64
C ILE A 95 -3.43 -14.11 -16.78
N SER A 96 -2.16 -13.75 -16.97
CA SER A 96 -1.20 -14.42 -17.83
C SER A 96 0.19 -14.34 -17.20
N GLU A 97 1.21 -14.88 -17.87
CA GLU A 97 2.61 -14.81 -17.43
C GLU A 97 3.06 -13.36 -17.17
N ASN A 98 2.62 -12.42 -18.01
CA ASN A 98 3.04 -11.02 -17.97
C ASN A 98 1.95 -10.03 -17.58
N SER A 99 0.82 -10.50 -17.03
CA SER A 99 -0.26 -9.61 -16.58
C SER A 99 -0.96 -10.14 -15.33
N CYS A 100 -1.37 -9.22 -14.46
CA CYS A 100 -2.14 -9.53 -13.27
C CYS A 100 -3.20 -8.46 -12.96
N GLN A 101 -4.17 -8.85 -12.15
CA GLN A 101 -5.05 -7.91 -11.48
C GLN A 101 -4.48 -7.62 -10.10
N VAL A 102 -4.20 -6.35 -9.82
CA VAL A 102 -3.84 -5.88 -8.48
C VAL A 102 -5.08 -5.37 -7.78
N ARG A 103 -5.34 -5.86 -6.57
CA ARG A 103 -6.51 -5.47 -5.77
C ARG A 103 -6.09 -5.09 -4.36
N LEU A 104 -6.56 -3.94 -3.89
CA LEU A 104 -6.39 -3.44 -2.54
C LEU A 104 -7.75 -3.36 -1.84
N ILE A 105 -7.82 -3.94 -0.65
CA ILE A 105 -8.93 -3.81 0.28
C ILE A 105 -8.40 -3.15 1.55
N LEU A 106 -9.03 -2.09 2.05
CA LEU A 106 -8.69 -1.44 3.31
C LEU A 106 -9.93 -1.19 4.15
N ASN A 107 -9.86 -1.55 5.43
CA ASN A 107 -10.86 -1.32 6.45
C ASN A 107 -10.28 -0.45 7.55
N LEU A 108 -10.90 0.71 7.76
CA LEU A 108 -10.46 1.71 8.75
C LEU A 108 -11.54 1.95 9.80
N LYS A 109 -11.13 1.99 11.07
CA LYS A 109 -11.90 2.53 12.19
C LYS A 109 -11.10 3.60 12.93
N PHE A 110 -11.81 4.63 13.36
CA PHE A 110 -11.27 5.74 14.11
C PHE A 110 -11.70 5.64 15.57
N THR A 111 -10.87 6.16 16.47
CA THR A 111 -11.10 6.16 17.92
C THR A 111 -12.26 7.08 18.34
N ASN A 112 -12.49 8.19 17.61
CA ASN A 112 -13.61 9.10 17.87
C ASN A 112 -14.08 9.82 16.57
N ARG A 113 -15.32 10.33 16.55
CA ARG A 113 -16.00 10.96 15.40
C ARG A 113 -15.30 12.24 14.91
N LEU A 114 -14.67 13.02 15.80
CA LEU A 114 -13.92 14.23 15.43
C LEU A 114 -12.64 13.89 14.64
N ILE A 115 -11.85 12.95 15.17
CA ILE A 115 -10.70 12.34 14.49
C ILE A 115 -11.16 11.79 13.13
N ALA A 116 -12.26 11.03 13.11
CA ALA A 116 -12.81 10.48 11.86
C ALA A 116 -13.10 11.56 10.81
N ILE A 117 -13.59 12.76 11.16
CA ILE A 117 -13.90 13.83 10.20
C ILE A 117 -12.62 14.44 9.63
N THR A 118 -11.67 14.83 10.48
CA THR A 118 -10.36 15.37 10.06
C THR A 118 -9.65 14.40 9.13
N PHE A 119 -9.60 13.12 9.51
CA PHE A 119 -8.95 12.08 8.72
C PHE A 119 -9.77 11.70 7.47
N LYS A 120 -11.10 11.69 7.51
CA LYS A 120 -11.92 11.42 6.33
C LYS A 120 -11.63 12.43 5.21
N ASN A 121 -11.33 13.68 5.52
CA ASN A 121 -10.93 14.68 4.52
C ASN A 121 -9.51 14.45 3.98
N LEU A 122 -8.56 14.02 4.81
CA LEU A 122 -7.20 13.67 4.37
C LEU A 122 -7.21 12.42 3.47
N PHE A 123 -8.03 11.43 3.79
CA PHE A 123 -8.11 10.13 3.09
C PHE A 123 -9.18 10.08 1.97
N LYS A 124 -9.96 11.14 1.75
CA LYS A 124 -11.09 11.17 0.78
C LYS A 124 -10.69 10.79 -0.64
N ASN A 125 -9.43 11.02 -1.02
CA ASN A 125 -8.90 10.83 -2.38
C ASN A 125 -7.83 9.73 -2.48
N ILE A 126 -7.64 8.93 -1.43
CA ILE A 126 -6.55 7.95 -1.37
C ILE A 126 -6.83 6.69 -2.19
N ASN A 127 -8.11 6.32 -2.32
CA ASN A 127 -8.57 5.06 -2.94
C ASN A 127 -7.96 4.80 -4.33
N LYS A 128 -8.20 5.71 -5.28
CA LYS A 128 -7.67 5.56 -6.65
C LYS A 128 -6.17 5.88 -6.71
N LYS A 129 -5.71 6.88 -5.96
CA LYS A 129 -4.33 7.37 -6.06
C LYS A 129 -3.29 6.33 -5.66
N ILE A 130 -3.55 5.51 -4.63
CA ILE A 130 -2.60 4.47 -4.19
C ILE A 130 -2.30 3.51 -5.35
N ILE A 131 -3.32 2.84 -5.90
CA ILE A 131 -3.11 1.86 -6.98
C ILE A 131 -2.43 2.53 -8.19
N TYR A 132 -2.86 3.73 -8.57
CA TYR A 132 -2.23 4.45 -9.68
C TYR A 132 -0.75 4.80 -9.43
N SER A 133 -0.37 5.17 -8.21
CA SER A 133 1.04 5.42 -7.85
C SER A 133 1.89 4.16 -8.03
N PHE A 134 1.39 3.00 -7.61
CA PHE A 134 2.08 1.72 -7.83
C PHE A 134 2.18 1.36 -9.31
N ILE A 135 1.12 1.54 -10.09
CA ILE A 135 1.15 1.29 -11.54
C ILE A 135 2.15 2.22 -12.22
N SER A 136 2.16 3.51 -11.86
CA SER A 136 3.10 4.47 -12.42
C SER A 136 4.54 4.13 -12.06
N ARG A 137 4.80 3.67 -10.82
CA ARG A 137 6.12 3.21 -10.41
C ARG A 137 6.53 1.96 -11.16
N ALA A 138 5.64 0.97 -11.33
CA ALA A 138 5.89 -0.25 -12.08
C ALA A 138 6.35 0.05 -13.51
N LYS A 139 5.66 0.96 -14.21
CA LYS A 139 6.07 1.41 -15.55
C LYS A 139 7.49 1.94 -15.57
N LYS A 140 7.84 2.82 -14.62
CA LYS A 140 9.20 3.39 -14.54
C LYS A 140 10.29 2.36 -14.28
N ILE A 141 10.04 1.31 -13.50
CA ILE A 141 11.08 0.34 -13.12
C ILE A 141 11.13 -0.89 -14.03
N TYR A 142 10.03 -1.21 -14.72
CA TYR A 142 9.90 -2.43 -15.52
C TYR A 142 9.80 -2.18 -17.02
N ASP A 143 9.33 -0.99 -17.47
CA ASP A 143 9.25 -0.68 -18.91
C ASP A 143 10.59 -0.14 -19.47
N ASP A 144 11.58 0.18 -18.62
CA ASP A 144 12.91 0.67 -19.04
C ASP A 144 13.85 -0.42 -19.62
N LYS A 145 13.33 -1.63 -19.90
CA LYS A 145 14.05 -2.68 -20.62
C LYS A 145 13.13 -3.36 -21.63
N ASN A 146 13.09 -2.81 -22.84
CA ASN A 146 13.04 -3.51 -24.15
C ASN A 146 12.33 -2.66 -25.22
N TYR A 147 13.07 -1.71 -25.81
CA TYR A 147 12.97 -1.40 -27.24
C TYR A 147 14.38 -1.10 -27.75
N SER A 148 15.07 -2.16 -28.17
CA SER A 148 16.13 -2.15 -29.18
C SER A 148 16.04 -3.45 -29.93
#